data_AF-A0A3B8TLL5-F1
#
_entry.id   AF-A0A3B8TLL5-F1
#
_cell.length_a   1.000
_cell.length_b   1.000
_cell.length_c   1.000
_cell.angle_alpha   90.00
_cell.angle_beta   90.00
_cell.angle_gamma   90.00
#
_symmetry.space_group_name_H-M   'P 1'
#
loop_
_entity.id
_entity.type
_entity.pdbx_description
1 polymer ?
#
loop_
_entity_poly.entity_id
_entity_poly.type
_entity_poly.pdbx_seq_one_letter_code
_entity_poly.pdbx_strand_id
1 'polypeptide(L)' 'QVNEEGYQYKIIDRMGRLVKKGIVAENGINLQELTSGTYFLMIQQNSNHGSGHCIQFVKP' A
#
# COMPACT_ATOMS: atom_id res chain seq x y z
N GLN A 1 -16.67 -6.19 17.53
CA GLN A 1 -16.45 -6.74 16.18
C GLN A 1 -15.53 -5.79 15.45
N VAL A 2 -14.40 -6.28 14.92
CA VAL A 2 -13.48 -5.46 14.11
C VAL A 2 -14.11 -5.40 12.72
N ASN A 3 -14.43 -4.20 12.21
CA ASN A 3 -15.02 -4.04 10.88
C ASN A 3 -14.09 -4.63 9.79
N GLU A 4 -14.52 -5.71 9.15
CA GLU A 4 -13.80 -6.46 8.10
C GLU A 4 -14.03 -5.91 6.68
N GLU A 5 -14.51 -4.66 6.53
CA GLU A 5 -14.92 -4.13 5.22
C GLU A 5 -13.83 -3.33 4.50
N GLY A 6 -12.80 -2.86 5.22
CA GLY A 6 -11.77 -1.98 4.67
C GLY A 6 -10.62 -2.72 3.99
N TYR A 7 -10.18 -2.23 2.82
CA TYR A 7 -8.94 -2.67 2.20
C TYR A 7 -7.74 -2.17 3.00
N GLN A 8 -6.82 -3.06 3.33
CA GLN A 8 -5.52 -2.73 3.90
C GLN A 8 -4.48 -2.64 2.81
N TYR A 9 -3.47 -1.78 2.99
CA TYR A 9 -2.33 -1.71 2.09
C TYR A 9 -0.99 -1.83 2.82
N LYS A 10 0.02 -2.32 2.09
CA LYS A 10 1.43 -2.32 2.47
C LYS A 10 2.26 -1.83 1.30
N ILE A 11 3.24 -0.98 1.57
CA ILE A 11 4.21 -0.48 0.59
C ILE A 11 5.58 -0.96 1.01
N ILE A 12 6.24 -1.66 0.11
CA ILE A 12 7.53 -2.29 0.32
C ILE A 12 8.51 -1.71 -0.70
N ASP A 13 9.70 -1.30 -0.25
CA ASP A 13 10.73 -0.81 -1.17
C ASP A 13 11.46 -1.94 -1.90
N ARG A 14 12.35 -1.59 -2.84
CA ARG A 14 13.14 -2.58 -3.61
C ARG A 14 14.05 -3.46 -2.75
N MET A 15 14.35 -3.05 -1.51
CA MET A 15 15.15 -3.84 -0.57
C MET A 15 14.29 -4.81 0.25
N GLY A 16 12.98 -4.86 -0.01
CA GLY A 16 12.04 -5.69 0.76
C GLY A 16 11.63 -5.07 2.10
N ARG A 17 11.95 -3.80 2.35
CA ARG A 17 11.62 -3.13 3.61
C ARG A 17 10.20 -2.57 3.55
N LEU A 18 9.39 -2.86 4.57
CA LEU A 18 8.08 -2.24 4.73
C LEU A 18 8.26 -0.76 5.08
N VAL A 19 7.88 0.14 4.17
CA VAL A 19 8.03 1.59 4.34
C VAL A 19 6.73 2.28 4.74
N LYS A 20 5.57 1.70 4.41
CA LYS A 20 4.26 2.23 4.82
C LYS A 20 3.22 1.12 4.89
N LYS A 21 2.24 1.26 5.78
CA LYS A 21 1.03 0.42 5.83
C LYS A 21 -0.16 1.23 6.34
N GLY A 22 -1.37 0.79 6.02
CA GLY A 22 -2.58 1.42 6.52
C GLY A 22 -3.85 0.84 5.92
N ILE A 23 -4.94 1.58 6.06
CA ILE A 23 -6.24 1.31 5.42
C ILE A 23 -6.34 2.22 4.20
N VAL A 24 -6.84 1.70 3.08
CA VAL A 24 -7.12 2.48 1.87
C VAL A 24 -8.30 3.39 2.19
N ALA A 25 -8.09 4.71 2.12
CA ALA A 25 -9.14 5.70 2.30
C ALA A 25 -9.95 5.86 0.99
N GLU A 26 -11.12 6.49 1.06
CA GLU A 26 -11.95 6.79 -0.12
C GLU A 26 -11.17 7.55 -1.20
N ASN A 27 -10.29 8.48 -0.78
CA ASN A 27 -9.45 9.27 -1.68
C ASN A 27 -8.12 8.58 -2.06
N GLY A 28 -7.99 7.28 -1.77
CA GLY A 28 -6.82 6.47 -2.10
C GLY A 28 -5.74 6.43 -1.02
N ILE A 29 -4.49 6.24 -1.45
CA ILE A 29 -3.32 6.07 -0.58
C ILE A 29 -2.43 7.31 -0.69
N ASN A 30 -2.15 7.97 0.44
CA ASN A 30 -1.21 9.09 0.47
C ASN A 30 0.26 8.60 0.44
N LEU A 31 1.00 9.03 -0.58
CA LEU A 31 2.40 8.67 -0.83
C LEU A 31 3.39 9.83 -0.61
N GLN A 32 2.97 10.99 -0.09
CA GLN A 32 3.80 12.20 -0.01
C GLN A 32 5.12 12.01 0.78
N GLU A 33 5.10 11.15 1.80
CA GLU A 33 6.27 10.84 2.62
C GLU A 33 7.29 9.93 1.92
N LEU A 34 6.91 9.27 0.82
CA LEU A 34 7.81 8.41 0.06
C LEU A 34 8.72 9.24 -0.82
N THR A 35 9.98 8.81 -0.93
CA THR A 35 10.91 9.31 -1.96
C THR A 35 10.47 8.84 -3.35
N SER A 36 10.86 9.54 -4.40
CA SER A 36 10.70 9.00 -5.77
C SER A 36 11.42 7.65 -5.89
N GLY A 37 10.80 6.66 -6.50
CA GLY A 37 11.34 5.31 -6.59
C GLY A 37 10.31 4.28 -7.04
N THR A 38 10.73 3.02 -7.06
CA THR A 38 9.81 1.89 -7.32
C THR A 38 9.54 1.15 -6.03
N TYR A 39 8.28 0.76 -5.88
CA TYR A 39 7.77 0.08 -4.71
C TYR A 39 6.90 -1.09 -5.12
N PHE A 40 6.76 -2.05 -4.21
CA PHE A 40 5.73 -3.07 -4.28
C PHE A 40 4.56 -2.65 -3.39
N LEU A 41 3.39 -2.47 -3.99
CA LEU A 41 2.13 -2.17 -3.32
C LEU A 41 1.33 -3.47 -3.20
N MET A 42 1.01 -3.86 -1.97
CA MET A 42 0.05 -4.92 -1.69
C MET A 42 -1.23 -4.31 -1.16
N ILE A 43 -2.38 -4.74 -1.69
CA ILE A 43 -3.71 -4.39 -1.21
C ILE A 43 -4.42 -5.68 -0.82
N GLN A 44 -5.05 -5.71 0.35
CA GLN A 44 -5.68 -6.91 0.90
C GLN A 44 -7.03 -6.57 1.53
N GLN A 45 -8.05 -7.37 1.22
CA GLN A 45 -9.35 -7.36 1.89
C GLN A 45 -9.51 -8.71 2.60
N ASN A 46 -9.36 -8.69 3.93
CA ASN A 46 -9.39 -9.87 4.80
C ASN A 46 -8.32 -10.92 4.42
N SER A 47 -8.38 -12.13 4.98
CA SER A 47 -7.33 -13.14 4.77
C SER A 47 -7.31 -13.76 3.37
N ASN A 48 -8.37 -13.58 2.57
CA ASN A 48 -8.62 -14.40 1.38
C ASN A 48 -8.44 -13.65 0.05
N HIS A 49 -8.45 -12.32 0.05
CA HIS A 49 -8.28 -11.53 -1.18
C HIS A 49 -7.10 -10.56 -1.04
N GLY A 50 -6.08 -10.74 -1.89
CA GLY A 50 -4.95 -9.84 -1.99
C GLY A 50 -4.51 -9.64 -3.43
N SER A 51 -4.07 -8.43 -3.76
CA SER A 51 -3.40 -8.08 -5.01
C SER A 51 -2.06 -7.42 -4.73
N GLY A 52 -1.08 -7.69 -5.60
CA GLY A 52 0.25 -7.10 -5.56
C GLY A 52 0.58 -6.40 -6.86
N HIS A 53 1.13 -5.18 -6.77
CA HIS A 53 1.51 -4.37 -7.92
C HIS A 53 2.90 -3.78 -7.73
N CYS A 54 3.70 -3.75 -8.80
CA CYS A 54 4.90 -2.95 -8.86
C CYS A 54 4.51 -1.54 -9.34
N ILE A 55 4.82 -0.51 -8.54
CA ILE A 55 4.50 0.88 -8.84
C ILE A 55 5.76 1.72 -8.92
N GLN A 56 5.80 2.68 -9.83
CA GLN A 56 6.81 3.74 -9.85
C GLN A 56 6.17 5.02 -9.35
N PHE A 57 6.69 5.55 -8.24
CA PHE A 57 6.28 6.83 -7.68
C PHE A 57 7.31 7.89 -8.05
N VAL A 58 6.85 9.01 -8.58
CA VAL A 58 7.66 10.19 -8.88
C VAL A 58 7.05 11.32 -8.09
N LYS A 59 7.81 11.93 -7.18
CA LYS A 59 7.36 13.13 -6.47
C LYS A 59 7.00 14.22 -7.49
N PRO A 60 5.87 14.92 -7.29
CA PRO A 60 5.53 16.09 -8.09
C PRO A 60 6.56 17.21 -7.91
#